data_AF-A0A1G6IBZ1-F1
#
_entry.id   AF-A0A1G6IBZ1-F1
#
_cell.length_a   1.000
_cell.length_b   1.000
_cell.length_c   1.000
_cell.angle_alpha   90.00
_cell.angle_beta   90.00
_cell.angle_gamma   90.00
#
_symmetry.space_group_name_H-M   'P 1'
#
loop_
_entity.id
_entity.type
_entity.pdbx_description
1 polymer ?
#
loop_
_entity_poly.entity_id
_entity_poly.type
_entity_poly.pdbx_seq_one_letter_code
_entity_poly.pdbx_strand_id
1 'polypeptide(L)' 'MFAVLGQDALLGIASHVAFMAITWRILMGVNVDALIKKGKVFEARMLTIFLTIVIGTSVSNAFLQLVSWTKQLHYLF' A
#
# COMPACT_ATOMS: atom_id res chain seq x y z
N MET A 1 -26.87 -6.84 -0.82
CA MET A 1 -26.16 -6.36 0.39
C MET A 1 -24.87 -7.15 0.63
N PHE A 2 -24.90 -8.46 0.89
CA PHE A 2 -23.68 -9.25 1.15
C PHE A 2 -22.69 -9.32 -0.03
N ALA A 3 -23.17 -9.38 -1.27
CA ALA A 3 -22.30 -9.39 -2.45
C ALA A 3 -21.46 -8.11 -2.61
N VAL A 4 -22.02 -6.95 -2.26
CA VAL A 4 -21.31 -5.66 -2.32
C VAL A 4 -20.19 -5.61 -1.28
N LEU A 5 -20.48 -6.05 -0.05
CA LEU A 5 -19.47 -6.16 1.01
C LEU A 5 -18.33 -7.11 0.62
N GLY A 6 -18.66 -8.25 0.00
CA GLY A 6 -17.66 -9.19 -0.51
C GLY A 6 -16.79 -8.61 -1.63
N GLN A 7 -17.40 -7.87 -2.57
CA GLN A 7 -16.67 -7.20 -3.65
C GLN A 7 -15.74 -6.11 -3.12
N ASP A 8 -16.19 -5.28 -2.16
CA ASP A 8 -15.36 -4.24 -1.57
C ASP A 8 -14.21 -4.85 -0.74
N ALA A 9 -14.46 -5.94 -0.01
CA ALA A 9 -13.41 -6.67 0.71
C ALA A 9 -12.36 -7.26 -0.25
N LEU A 10 -12.81 -7.90 -1.34
CA LEU A 10 -11.92 -8.45 -2.36
C LEU A 10 -11.07 -7.35 -3.02
N LEU A 11 -11.69 -6.23 -3.38
CA LEU A 11 -10.99 -5.07 -3.93
C LEU A 11 -9.97 -4.50 -2.94
N GLY A 12 -10.34 -4.42 -1.66
CA GLY A 12 -9.46 -3.98 -0.59
C GLY A 12 -8.22 -4.86 -0.45
N ILE A 13 -8.40 -6.18 -0.32
CA ILE A 13 -7.29 -7.15 -0.22
C ILE A 13 -6.39 -7.07 -1.45
N ALA A 14 -6.98 -7.07 -2.66
CA ALA A 14 -6.24 -6.99 -3.91
C ALA A 14 -5.42 -5.70 -4.00
N SER A 15 -6.01 -4.57 -3.60
CA SER A 15 -5.34 -3.27 -3.59
C SER A 15 -4.15 -3.25 -2.64
N HIS A 16 -4.32 -3.70 -1.39
CA HIS A 16 -3.22 -3.73 -0.42
C HIS A 16 -2.07 -4.61 -0.89
N VAL A 17 -2.35 -5.82 -1.38
CA VAL A 17 -1.31 -6.74 -1.88
C VAL A 17 -0.57 -6.14 -3.08
N ALA A 18 -1.30 -5.54 -4.03
CA ALA A 18 -0.70 -4.91 -5.21
C ALA A 18 0.21 -3.73 -4.81
N PHE A 19 -0.28 -2.83 -3.96
CA PHE A 19 0.50 -1.66 -3.53
C PHE A 19 1.67 -2.03 -2.63
N MET A 20 1.57 -3.07 -1.79
CA MET A 20 2.72 -3.59 -1.03
C MET A 20 3.80 -4.13 -1.98
N ALA A 21 3.44 -4.90 -3.00
CA ALA A 21 4.40 -5.41 -4.00
C ALA A 21 5.08 -4.29 -4.80
N ILE A 22 4.32 -3.26 -5.20
CA ILE A 22 4.85 -2.08 -5.90
C ILE A 22 5.79 -1.30 -4.97
N THR A 23 5.36 -1.02 -3.74
CA THR A 23 6.15 -0.28 -2.75
C THR A 23 7.46 -1.00 -2.44
N TRP A 24 7.42 -2.33 -2.27
CA TRP A 24 8.62 -3.13 -2.08
C TRP A 24 9.62 -2.96 -3.24
N ARG A 25 9.14 -3.02 -4.49
CA ARG A 25 10.00 -2.80 -5.67
C ARG A 25 10.61 -1.40 -5.70
N ILE A 26 9.83 -0.38 -5.35
CA ILE A 26 10.32 1.01 -5.28
C ILE A 26 11.40 1.12 -4.20
N LEU A 27 11.15 0.58 -3.01
CA LEU A 27 12.10 0.63 -1.91
C LEU A 27 13.40 -0.15 -2.16
N MET A 28 13.38 -1.22 -2.97
CA MET A 28 14.61 -1.87 -3.43
C MET A 28 15.43 -1.00 -4.39
N GLY A 29 14.78 -0.10 -5.15
CA GLY A 29 15.45 0.87 -6.01
C GLY A 29 15.95 2.11 -5.25
N VAL A 30 15.41 2.37 -4.07
CA VAL A 30 15.91 3.38 -3.14
C VAL A 30 17.06 2.76 -2.35
N ASN A 31 18.19 3.46 -2.24
CA ASN A 31 19.34 2.96 -1.50
C ASN A 31 19.11 3.11 0.02
N VAL A 32 18.17 2.34 0.57
CA VAL A 32 17.79 2.39 2.01
C VAL A 32 18.98 2.05 2.90
N ASP A 33 19.89 1.21 2.42
CA ASP A 33 21.14 0.86 3.13
C ASP A 33 22.06 2.08 3.34
N ALA A 34 22.00 3.08 2.47
CA ALA A 34 22.79 4.31 2.61
C ALA A 34 22.32 5.20 3.78
N LEU A 35 21.07 5.07 4.22
CA LEU A 35 20.52 5.81 5.36
C LEU A 35 20.96 5.21 6.70
N ILE A 36 21.52 4.00 6.70
CA ILE A 36 21.75 3.21 7.91
C ILE A 36 23.26 3.01 8.13
N LYS A 37 23.68 3.05 9.40
CA LYS A 37 25.09 2.89 9.77
C LYS A 37 25.64 1.56 9.25
N LYS A 38 26.87 1.60 8.71
CA LYS A 38 27.57 0.41 8.17
C LYS A 38 27.56 -0.73 9.20
N GLY A 39 27.28 -1.95 8.73
CA GLY A 39 27.23 -3.16 9.56
C GLY A 39 25.85 -3.52 10.11
N LYS A 40 24.81 -2.70 9.86
CA LYS A 40 23.47 -2.90 10.40
C LYS A 40 22.44 -3.42 9.39
N VAL A 41 22.78 -4.51 8.70
CA VAL A 41 21.94 -5.12 7.65
C VAL A 41 20.55 -5.53 8.17
N PHE A 42 20.47 -6.03 9.41
CA PHE A 42 19.20 -6.43 10.02
C PHE A 42 18.25 -5.24 10.22
N GLU A 43 18.76 -4.13 10.78
CA GLU A 43 17.97 -2.91 10.98
C GLU A 43 17.49 -2.34 9.65
N ALA A 44 18.34 -2.38 8.61
CA ALA A 44 17.98 -1.94 7.27
C ALA A 44 16.85 -2.76 6.65
N ARG A 45 16.95 -4.09 6.72
CA ARG A 45 15.90 -4.96 6.21
C ARG A 45 14.58 -4.79 6.98
N MET A 46 14.64 -4.64 8.30
CA MET A 46 13.45 -4.43 9.12
C MET A 46 12.78 -3.08 8.82
N LEU A 47 13.58 -2.03 8.63
CA LEU A 47 13.09 -0.71 8.23
C LEU A 47 12.42 -0.74 6.84
N THR A 48 13.00 -1.44 5.87
CA THR A 48 12.39 -1.61 4.54
C THR A 48 11.04 -2.32 4.61
N ILE A 49 10.90 -3.35 5.45
CA ILE A 49 9.62 -4.04 5.65
C ILE A 49 8.58 -3.07 6.27
N PHE A 50 8.96 -2.32 7.31
CA PHE A 50 8.05 -1.35 7.91
C PHE A 50 7.64 -0.25 6.95
N LEU A 51 8.58 0.30 6.18
CA LEU A 51 8.28 1.28 5.13
C LEU A 51 7.34 0.68 4.09
N THR A 52 7.53 -0.57 3.70
CA THR A 52 6.64 -1.25 2.74
C THR A 52 5.21 -1.30 3.26
N ILE A 53 5.03 -1.68 4.52
CA ILE A 53 3.70 -1.78 5.14
C ILE A 53 3.06 -0.40 5.26
N VAL A 54 3.80 0.60 5.76
CA VAL A 54 3.28 1.95 5.99
C VAL A 54 2.92 2.62 4.67
N ILE A 55 3.85 2.66 3.71
CA ILE A 55 3.64 3.32 2.42
C ILE A 55 2.61 2.53 1.60
N GLY A 56 2.74 1.21 1.49
CA GLY A 56 1.82 0.37 0.73
C GLY A 56 0.39 0.46 1.23
N THR A 57 0.17 0.42 2.55
CA THR A 57 -1.16 0.61 3.15
C THR A 57 -1.69 2.03 2.92
N SER A 58 -0.85 3.05 3.07
CA SER A 58 -1.28 4.45 2.88
C SER A 58 -1.73 4.72 1.44
N VAL A 59 -0.94 4.27 0.45
CA VAL A 59 -1.28 4.44 -0.97
C VAL A 59 -2.52 3.62 -1.33
N SER A 60 -2.63 2.38 -0.82
CA SER A 60 -3.83 1.54 -1.00
C SER A 60 -5.09 2.20 -0.44
N ASN A 61 -5.02 2.78 0.76
CA ASN A 61 -6.16 3.48 1.37
C ASN A 61 -6.57 4.70 0.53
N ALA A 62 -5.60 5.51 0.10
CA ALA A 62 -5.86 6.65 -0.77
C ALA A 62 -6.52 6.22 -2.10
N PHE A 63 -6.04 5.12 -2.70
CA PHE A 63 -6.62 4.54 -3.90
C PHE A 63 -8.07 4.07 -3.68
N LEU A 64 -8.32 3.30 -2.63
CA LEU A 64 -9.67 2.81 -2.31
C LEU A 64 -10.64 3.96 -2.00
N GLN A 65 -10.15 5.02 -1.35
CA GLN A 65 -10.92 6.24 -1.09
C GLN A 65 -11.30 6.95 -2.39
N LEU A 66 -10.37 7.09 -3.33
CA LEU A 66 -10.66 7.64 -4.66
C LEU A 66 -11.69 6.79 -5.41
N VAL A 67 -11.57 5.47 -5.36
CA VAL A 67 -12.56 4.56 -5.97
C VAL A 67 -13.93 4.73 -5.31
N SER A 68 -13.98 4.83 -3.99
CA SER A 68 -15.22 5.05 -3.23
C SER A 68 -15.89 6.37 -3.62
N TRP A 69 -15.14 7.48 -3.66
CA TRP A 69 -15.66 8.77 -4.12
C TRP A 69 -16.14 8.72 -5.57
N THR A 70 -15.42 8.01 -6.44
CA THR A 70 -15.84 7.81 -7.83
C THR A 70 -17.18 7.08 -7.91
N LYS A 71 -17.38 6.03 -7.09
CA LYS A 71 -18.67 5.34 -7.00
C LYS A 71 -19.79 6.27 -6.54
N GLN A 72 -19.51 7.27 -5.71
CA GLN A 72 -20.49 8.21 -5.17
C GLN A 72 -20.83 9.37 -6.11
N LEU A 73 -20.05 9.59 -7.19
CA LEU A 73 -20.31 10.67 -8.16
C LEU A 73 -21.70 10.61 -8.78
N HIS A 74 -22.30 9.42 -8.89
CA HIS A 74 -23.66 9.26 -9.40
C HIS A 74 -24.74 9.93 -8.54
N TYR A 75 -24.46 10.31 -7.30
CA TYR A 75 -25.40 11.06 -6.45
C TYR A 75 -25.39 12.57 -6.72
N LEU A 76 -24.53 13.05 -7.63
CA LEU A 76 -24.35 14.47 -7.89
C LEU A 76 -25.45 15.04 -8.83
N PHE A 77 -26.13 14.19 -9.59
CA PHE A 77 -27.19 14.56 -10.53
C PHE A 77 -28.29 13.51 -10.60
#